data_AF-A0A351MN26-F1
#
_entry.id   AF-A0A351MN26-F1
#
_cell.length_a   1.000
_cell.length_b   1.000
_cell.length_c   1.000
_cell.angle_alpha   90.00
_cell.angle_beta   90.00
_cell.angle_gamma   90.00
#
_symmetry.space_group_name_H-M   'P 1'
#
loop_
_entity.id
_entity.type
_entity.pdbx_description
1 polymer ?
#
loop_
_entity_poly.entity_id
_entity_poly.type
_entity_poly.pdbx_seq_one_letter_code
_entity_poly.pdbx_strand_id
1 'polypeptide(L)'
;AQTQLGVRADTELKYWFKPENARGLDAFVDLYFTDGTTLRDSAAVTTGGAPARHPARAAAVGEWLQVTVPLGGVHFGKVIQQIMFAWDSTGGPGEFAATIDDLVITSDPVAVAAPEVSLAGRTLTLRAPAGWQVAWSTNGTNPSEDSPRGSVATVTAPANALGEIRWRLIPPGAQMLRAVGSRVW
;
A
#
# COMPACT_ATOMS: atom_id res chain seq x y z
N ALA A 1 -19.47 3.04 -0.34
CA ALA A 1 -18.32 3.67 -1.02
C ALA A 1 -17.45 2.55 -1.56
N GLN A 2 -17.02 2.63 -2.82
CA GLN A 2 -16.11 1.64 -3.41
C GLN A 2 -14.74 1.84 -2.74
N THR A 3 -14.15 0.77 -2.20
CA THR A 3 -12.85 0.84 -1.53
C THR A 3 -11.77 1.15 -2.56
N GLN A 4 -11.09 2.27 -2.39
CA GLN A 4 -9.95 2.68 -3.21
C GLN A 4 -8.65 2.24 -2.54
N LEU A 5 -7.77 1.57 -3.29
CA LEU A 5 -6.50 1.04 -2.77
C LEU A 5 -5.34 1.87 -3.32
N GLY A 6 -4.61 2.55 -2.45
CA GLY A 6 -3.42 3.32 -2.83
C GLY A 6 -2.21 2.42 -3.08
N VAL A 7 -1.45 2.70 -4.14
CA VAL A 7 -0.22 1.99 -4.46
C VAL A 7 0.96 2.67 -3.75
N ARG A 8 1.61 1.92 -2.87
CA ARG A 8 2.87 2.26 -2.18
C ARG A 8 4.06 1.67 -2.93
N ALA A 9 5.28 2.05 -2.52
CA ALA A 9 6.51 1.67 -3.22
C ALA A 9 6.77 0.15 -3.17
N ASP A 10 6.22 -0.51 -2.15
CA ASP A 10 6.28 -1.93 -1.84
C ASP A 10 4.98 -2.67 -2.16
N THR A 11 4.03 -2.03 -2.85
CA THR A 11 2.78 -2.71 -3.21
C THR A 11 3.03 -3.74 -4.29
N GLU A 12 2.53 -4.96 -4.07
CA GLU A 12 2.52 -6.08 -5.00
C GLU A 12 1.09 -6.56 -5.27
N LEU A 13 0.84 -6.95 -6.52
CA LEU A 13 -0.31 -7.78 -6.90
C LEU A 13 0.17 -9.22 -7.02
N LYS A 14 -0.52 -10.14 -6.35
CA LYS A 14 -0.25 -11.59 -6.37
C LYS A 14 -1.54 -12.35 -6.61
N TYR A 15 -1.49 -13.39 -7.44
CA TYR A 15 -2.62 -14.30 -7.65
C TYR A 15 -2.13 -15.61 -8.26
N TRP A 16 -2.87 -16.69 -8.03
CA TRP A 16 -2.75 -17.92 -8.80
C TRP A 16 -3.59 -17.84 -10.06
N PHE A 17 -3.05 -18.31 -11.17
CA PHE A 17 -3.67 -18.28 -12.48
C PHE A 17 -3.50 -19.63 -13.17
N LYS A 18 -4.57 -20.18 -13.72
CA LYS A 18 -4.55 -21.41 -14.50
C LYS A 18 -5.29 -21.20 -15.83
N PRO A 19 -4.60 -21.10 -16.96
CA PRO A 19 -5.25 -21.03 -18.27
C PRO A 19 -5.90 -22.40 -18.57
N GLU A 20 -7.20 -22.44 -18.84
CA GLU A 20 -7.93 -23.69 -19.10
C GLU A 20 -7.92 -24.06 -20.59
N ASN A 21 -7.63 -23.10 -21.47
CA ASN A 21 -7.46 -23.31 -22.90
C ASN A 21 -6.35 -22.41 -23.46
N ALA A 22 -5.98 -22.61 -24.73
CA ALA A 22 -4.91 -21.84 -25.37
C ALA A 22 -5.19 -20.31 -25.39
N ARG A 23 -6.45 -19.91 -25.50
CA ARG A 23 -6.84 -18.49 -25.45
C ARG A 23 -6.78 -17.94 -24.02
N GLY A 24 -6.93 -18.76 -22.99
CA GLY A 24 -6.75 -18.39 -21.59
C GLY A 24 -5.35 -17.88 -21.26
N LEU A 25 -4.33 -18.19 -22.08
CA LEU A 25 -2.98 -17.63 -21.95
C LEU A 25 -2.93 -16.11 -22.17
N ASP A 26 -3.94 -15.56 -22.86
CA ASP A 26 -4.12 -14.13 -23.12
C ASP A 26 -5.02 -13.45 -22.07
N ALA A 27 -5.55 -14.20 -21.10
CA ALA A 27 -6.32 -13.66 -19.98
C ALA A 27 -5.43 -13.36 -18.77
N PHE A 28 -5.83 -12.38 -17.96
CA PHE A 28 -5.05 -11.89 -16.82
C PHE A 28 -5.89 -11.02 -15.88
N VAL A 29 -5.33 -10.74 -14.70
CA VAL A 29 -5.85 -9.69 -13.80
C VAL A 29 -5.30 -8.34 -14.25
N ASP A 30 -6.19 -7.39 -14.52
CA ASP A 30 -5.88 -6.00 -14.85
C ASP A 30 -6.38 -5.06 -13.74
N LEU A 31 -5.81 -3.86 -13.68
CA LEU A 31 -6.17 -2.83 -12.71
C LEU A 31 -6.52 -1.54 -13.45
N TYR A 32 -7.61 -0.90 -13.06
CA TYR A 32 -7.97 0.45 -13.53
C TYR A 32 -7.68 1.46 -12.42
N PHE A 33 -6.95 2.52 -12.75
CA PHE A 33 -6.56 3.56 -11.80
C PHE A 33 -7.44 4.79 -11.94
N THR A 34 -7.56 5.58 -10.86
CA THR A 34 -8.39 6.80 -10.83
C THR A 34 -7.92 7.91 -11.79
N ASP A 35 -6.70 7.81 -12.31
CA ASP A 35 -6.16 8.71 -13.35
C ASP A 35 -6.56 8.29 -14.78
N GLY A 36 -7.38 7.23 -14.92
CA GLY A 36 -7.88 6.72 -16.19
C GLY A 36 -6.96 5.71 -16.89
N THR A 37 -5.78 5.41 -16.32
CA THR A 37 -4.83 4.44 -16.87
C THR A 37 -5.12 3.01 -16.41
N THR A 38 -4.51 2.02 -17.08
CA THR A 38 -4.62 0.59 -16.74
C THR A 38 -3.26 -0.03 -16.45
N LEU A 39 -3.24 -1.18 -15.76
CA LEU A 39 -2.02 -1.97 -15.59
C LEU A 39 -1.53 -2.54 -16.92
N ARG A 40 -2.43 -3.02 -17.78
CA ARG A 40 -2.08 -3.61 -19.09
C ARG A 40 -1.39 -2.63 -20.06
N ASP A 41 -1.74 -1.35 -20.00
CA ASP A 41 -1.16 -0.30 -20.86
C ASP A 41 0.11 0.33 -20.26
N SER A 42 0.67 -0.29 -19.21
CA SER A 42 1.89 0.15 -18.54
C SER A 42 3.13 -0.63 -18.98
N ALA A 43 4.30 -0.17 -18.52
CA ALA A 43 5.57 -0.89 -18.63
C ALA A 43 5.79 -1.94 -17.52
N ALA A 44 4.77 -2.26 -16.71
CA ALA A 44 4.92 -3.20 -15.60
C ALA A 44 5.25 -4.62 -16.09
N VAL A 45 6.20 -5.24 -15.40
CA VAL A 45 6.61 -6.62 -15.59
C VAL A 45 6.37 -7.40 -14.31
N THR A 46 6.11 -8.69 -14.45
CA THR A 46 6.09 -9.64 -13.34
C THR A 46 7.49 -9.82 -12.76
N THR A 47 7.61 -10.39 -11.56
CA THR A 47 8.90 -10.78 -10.97
C THR A 47 9.67 -11.79 -11.82
N GLY A 48 8.98 -12.59 -12.64
CA GLY A 48 9.56 -13.48 -13.64
C GLY A 48 9.97 -12.80 -14.95
N GLY A 49 9.79 -11.48 -15.07
CA GLY A 49 10.19 -10.69 -16.25
C GLY A 49 9.17 -10.67 -17.40
N ALA A 50 8.08 -11.43 -17.31
CA ALA A 50 7.00 -11.36 -18.31
C ALA A 50 6.19 -10.05 -18.17
N PRO A 51 5.70 -9.44 -19.27
CA PRO A 51 4.80 -8.29 -19.20
C PRO A 51 3.53 -8.59 -18.39
N ALA A 52 3.07 -7.64 -17.58
CA ALA A 52 1.86 -7.82 -16.75
C ALA A 52 0.58 -8.05 -17.58
N ARG A 53 0.54 -7.62 -18.84
CA ARG A 53 -0.58 -7.85 -19.77
C ARG A 53 -0.67 -9.26 -20.34
N HIS A 54 0.35 -10.11 -20.19
CA HIS A 54 0.30 -11.53 -20.61
C HIS A 54 1.19 -12.40 -19.72
N PRO A 55 0.93 -12.44 -18.40
CA PRO A 55 1.82 -13.09 -17.45
C PRO A 55 1.84 -14.62 -17.65
N ALA A 56 0.73 -15.18 -18.16
CA ALA A 56 0.54 -16.61 -18.33
C ALA A 56 1.12 -17.20 -19.63
N ARG A 57 1.60 -16.37 -20.58
CA ARG A 57 2.26 -16.88 -21.80
C ARG A 57 3.56 -17.66 -21.54
N ALA A 58 4.09 -17.56 -20.31
CA ALA A 58 5.21 -18.37 -19.85
C ALA A 58 4.79 -19.72 -19.23
N ALA A 59 3.49 -20.01 -19.11
CA ALA A 59 2.96 -21.24 -18.51
C ALA A 59 2.33 -22.19 -19.56
N ALA A 60 2.12 -23.44 -19.15
CA ALA A 60 1.37 -24.42 -19.94
C ALA A 60 -0.14 -24.32 -19.67
N VAL A 61 -0.96 -24.68 -20.67
CA VAL A 61 -2.41 -24.83 -20.49
C VAL A 61 -2.70 -25.93 -19.47
N GLY A 62 -3.58 -25.63 -18.50
CA GLY A 62 -3.98 -26.54 -17.43
C GLY A 62 -3.08 -26.50 -16.19
N GLU A 63 -2.00 -25.72 -16.19
CA GLU A 63 -1.06 -25.62 -15.07
C GLU A 63 -1.22 -24.33 -14.28
N TRP A 64 -1.11 -24.44 -12.94
CA TRP A 64 -1.13 -23.29 -12.06
C TRP A 64 0.19 -22.52 -12.13
N LEU A 65 0.08 -21.22 -12.35
CA LEU A 65 1.16 -20.24 -12.28
C LEU A 65 0.83 -19.23 -11.18
N GLN A 66 1.78 -18.95 -10.29
CA GLN A 66 1.66 -17.79 -9.40
C GLN A 66 2.21 -16.55 -10.13
N VAL A 67 1.34 -15.56 -10.34
CA VAL A 67 1.72 -14.27 -10.91
C VAL A 67 2.02 -13.30 -9.78
N THR A 68 3.16 -12.61 -9.83
CA THR A 68 3.52 -11.52 -8.91
C THR A 68 3.95 -10.31 -9.73
N VAL A 69 3.30 -9.16 -9.50
CA VAL A 69 3.60 -7.88 -10.16
C VAL A 69 3.97 -6.84 -9.10
N PRO A 70 5.23 -6.35 -9.06
CA PRO A 70 5.63 -5.25 -8.18
C PRO A 70 5.05 -3.92 -8.68
N LEU A 71 3.83 -3.59 -8.25
CA LEU A 71 3.10 -2.40 -8.68
C LEU A 71 3.83 -1.10 -8.33
N GLY A 72 4.50 -1.07 -7.17
CA GLY A 72 5.19 0.11 -6.66
C GLY A 72 6.27 0.66 -7.59
N GLY A 73 6.89 -0.16 -8.44
CA GLY A 73 7.94 0.30 -9.37
C GLY A 73 7.43 1.25 -10.46
N VAL A 74 6.19 1.04 -10.95
CA VAL A 74 5.62 1.78 -12.09
C VAL A 74 4.41 2.64 -11.69
N HIS A 75 3.69 2.26 -10.64
CA HIS A 75 2.40 2.83 -10.27
C HIS A 75 2.40 3.49 -8.88
N PHE A 76 3.57 3.73 -8.28
CA PHE A 76 3.67 4.43 -6.99
C PHE A 76 2.83 5.72 -6.96
N GLY A 77 2.04 5.90 -5.91
CA GLY A 77 1.19 7.06 -5.71
C GLY A 77 -0.13 7.03 -6.48
N LYS A 78 -0.35 6.05 -7.37
CA LYS A 78 -1.65 5.85 -8.01
C LYS A 78 -2.65 5.23 -7.05
N VAL A 79 -3.93 5.32 -7.41
CA VAL A 79 -5.04 4.74 -6.66
C VAL A 79 -5.78 3.78 -7.57
N ILE A 80 -5.86 2.51 -7.15
CA ILE A 80 -6.61 1.47 -7.82
C ILE A 80 -8.10 1.72 -7.57
N GLN A 81 -8.85 1.85 -8.65
CA GLN A 81 -10.29 2.05 -8.66
C GLN A 81 -11.05 0.75 -8.91
N GLN A 82 -10.53 -0.12 -9.78
CA GLN A 82 -11.18 -1.38 -10.14
C GLN A 82 -10.15 -2.48 -10.38
N ILE A 83 -10.50 -3.70 -9.98
CA ILE A 83 -9.82 -4.94 -10.34
C ILE A 83 -10.64 -5.59 -11.44
N MET A 84 -10.00 -5.98 -12.53
CA MET A 84 -10.66 -6.51 -13.72
C MET A 84 -10.08 -7.87 -14.07
N PHE A 85 -10.91 -8.75 -14.59
CA PHE A 85 -10.48 -9.93 -15.31
C PHE A 85 -10.56 -9.60 -16.79
N ALA A 86 -9.40 -9.47 -17.43
CA ALA A 86 -9.27 -8.98 -18.78
C ALA A 86 -8.64 -10.05 -19.67
N TRP A 87 -8.79 -9.84 -20.97
CA TRP A 87 -8.07 -10.59 -22.00
C TRP A 87 -7.65 -9.61 -23.08
N ASP A 88 -6.50 -9.88 -23.71
CA ASP A 88 -6.01 -9.12 -24.85
C ASP A 88 -5.40 -10.08 -25.88
N SER A 89 -5.96 -10.11 -27.08
CA SER A 89 -5.64 -11.09 -28.11
C SER A 89 -5.78 -10.49 -29.50
N THR A 90 -4.81 -10.77 -30.36
CA THR A 90 -4.87 -10.38 -31.79
C THR A 90 -5.61 -11.40 -32.66
N GLY A 91 -5.98 -12.56 -32.09
CA GLY A 91 -6.52 -13.72 -32.82
C GLY A 91 -8.03 -13.71 -33.09
N GLY A 92 -8.70 -12.56 -32.97
CA GLY A 92 -10.15 -12.44 -33.17
C GLY A 92 -11.00 -13.07 -32.05
N PRO A 93 -12.34 -13.11 -32.21
CA PRO A 93 -13.26 -13.59 -31.18
C PRO A 93 -13.08 -15.09 -30.89
N GLY A 94 -13.45 -15.51 -29.68
CA GLY A 94 -13.38 -16.90 -29.24
C GLY A 94 -13.58 -17.01 -27.73
N GLU A 95 -13.64 -18.25 -27.23
CA GLU A 95 -13.78 -18.53 -25.81
C GLU A 95 -12.42 -18.40 -25.10
N PHE A 96 -12.37 -17.57 -24.06
CA PHE A 96 -11.25 -17.45 -23.12
C PHE A 96 -11.65 -18.14 -21.83
N ALA A 97 -10.89 -19.17 -21.43
CA ALA A 97 -11.17 -19.90 -20.21
C ALA A 97 -9.92 -19.93 -19.31
N ALA A 98 -10.08 -19.48 -18.07
CA ALA A 98 -9.03 -19.47 -17.05
C ALA A 98 -9.66 -19.53 -15.65
N THR A 99 -8.92 -20.11 -14.70
CA THR A 99 -9.26 -20.09 -13.26
C THR A 99 -8.28 -19.19 -12.52
N ILE A 100 -8.77 -18.44 -11.55
CA ILE A 100 -7.98 -17.51 -10.73
C ILE A 100 -8.26 -17.80 -9.27
N ASP A 101 -7.21 -17.77 -8.44
CA ASP A 101 -7.33 -17.98 -7.00
C ASP A 101 -6.34 -17.10 -6.21
N ASP A 102 -6.59 -16.94 -4.92
CA ASP A 102 -5.79 -16.18 -3.96
C ASP A 102 -5.32 -14.80 -4.46
N LEU A 103 -6.24 -14.01 -5.03
CA LEU A 103 -5.92 -12.65 -5.44
C LEU A 103 -5.66 -11.78 -4.21
N VAL A 104 -4.42 -11.30 -4.10
CA VAL A 104 -3.94 -10.44 -3.02
C VAL A 104 -3.30 -9.21 -3.63
N ILE A 105 -3.76 -8.03 -3.22
CA ILE A 105 -3.02 -6.78 -3.37
C ILE A 105 -2.53 -6.44 -1.98
N THR A 106 -1.22 -6.53 -1.77
CA THR A 106 -0.61 -6.26 -0.49
C THR A 106 0.45 -5.19 -0.65
N SER A 107 0.53 -4.31 0.32
CA SER A 107 1.76 -3.65 0.67
C SER A 107 2.06 -4.15 2.07
N ASP A 108 3.30 -4.51 2.37
CA ASP A 108 3.67 -4.56 3.77
C ASP A 108 3.34 -3.17 4.33
N PRO A 109 2.50 -3.06 5.37
CA PRO A 109 2.50 -1.82 6.11
C PRO A 109 3.92 -1.74 6.61
N VAL A 110 4.77 -0.89 6.00
CA VAL A 110 6.10 -0.55 6.51
C VAL A 110 5.92 -0.53 8.00
N ALA A 111 6.47 -1.52 8.71
CA ALA A 111 6.16 -1.72 10.11
C ALA A 111 6.48 -0.38 10.75
N VAL A 112 5.44 0.38 11.06
CA VAL A 112 5.63 1.78 11.39
C VAL A 112 6.28 1.69 12.74
N ALA A 113 7.60 1.86 12.79
CA ALA A 113 8.34 1.69 14.01
C ALA A 113 7.66 2.61 15.03
N ALA A 114 7.10 2.00 16.07
CA ALA A 114 6.36 2.75 17.06
C ALA A 114 7.35 3.71 17.72
N PRO A 115 6.94 4.95 18.04
CA PRO A 115 7.81 5.78 18.87
C PRO A 115 7.97 5.11 20.23
N GLU A 116 9.15 5.21 20.82
CA GLU A 116 9.31 4.84 22.22
C GLU A 116 8.52 5.84 23.07
N VAL A 117 7.72 5.33 24.00
CA VAL A 117 6.89 6.16 24.88
C VAL A 117 7.30 5.95 26.32
N SER A 118 7.82 6.99 26.97
CA SER A 118 8.16 6.97 28.39
C SER A 118 7.39 8.03 29.17
N LEU A 119 6.99 7.70 30.39
CA LEU A 119 6.31 8.61 31.31
C LEU A 119 7.13 8.70 32.59
N ALA A 120 7.58 9.91 32.93
CA ALA A 120 8.28 10.20 34.18
C ALA A 120 7.53 11.31 34.93
N GLY A 121 6.87 10.96 36.04
CA GLY A 121 5.97 11.87 36.74
C GLY A 121 4.82 12.32 35.84
N ARG A 122 4.68 13.63 35.62
CA ARG A 122 3.68 14.22 34.71
C ARG A 122 4.24 14.52 33.31
N THR A 123 5.46 14.08 33.00
CA THR A 123 6.12 14.36 31.73
C THR A 123 6.18 13.11 30.86
N LEU A 124 5.51 13.16 29.71
CA LEU A 124 5.56 12.13 28.68
C LEU A 124 6.60 12.51 27.62
N THR A 125 7.46 11.57 27.27
CA THR A 125 8.42 11.68 26.17
C THR A 125 8.08 10.67 25.08
N LEU A 126 7.93 11.14 23.84
CA LEU A 126 7.93 10.32 22.63
C LEU A 126 9.29 10.43 21.95
N ARG A 127 9.94 9.32 21.64
CA ARG A 127 11.11 9.30 20.75
C ARG A 127 10.75 8.64 19.45
N ALA A 128 10.91 9.36 18.34
CA ALA A 128 10.69 8.81 17.02
C ALA A 128 11.75 7.73 16.71
N PRO A 129 11.42 6.74 15.85
CA PRO A 129 12.41 5.83 15.29
C PRO A 129 13.59 6.56 14.63
N ALA A 130 14.73 5.90 14.49
CA ALA A 130 15.93 6.50 13.92
C ALA A 130 15.65 7.10 12.52
N GLY A 131 15.91 8.40 12.37
CA GLY A 131 15.68 9.16 11.14
C GLY A 131 14.24 9.66 10.93
N TRP A 132 13.30 9.28 11.80
CA TRP A 132 11.91 9.71 11.74
C TRP A 132 11.67 10.94 12.62
N GLN A 133 10.52 11.58 12.42
CA GLN A 133 10.00 12.60 13.33
C GLN A 133 8.62 12.19 13.84
N VAL A 134 8.27 12.68 15.04
CA VAL A 134 6.90 12.75 15.53
C VAL A 134 6.40 14.17 15.31
N ALA A 135 5.21 14.33 14.73
CA ALA A 135 4.43 15.56 14.80
C ALA A 135 3.35 15.37 15.87
N TRP A 136 3.13 16.36 16.74
CA TRP A 136 2.22 16.19 17.88
C TRP A 136 1.31 17.39 18.15
N SER A 137 0.23 17.13 18.88
CA SER A 137 -0.70 18.12 19.42
C SER A 137 -1.07 17.75 20.86
N THR A 138 -1.47 18.74 21.65
CA THR A 138 -1.87 18.59 23.06
C THR A 138 -3.26 19.15 23.35
N ASN A 139 -4.01 19.51 22.31
CA ASN A 139 -5.33 20.13 22.38
C ASN A 139 -6.45 19.24 21.82
N GLY A 140 -6.17 17.94 21.63
CA GLY A 140 -7.15 16.95 21.13
C GLY A 140 -7.35 16.93 19.61
N THR A 141 -6.74 17.84 18.83
CA THR A 141 -6.79 17.77 17.37
C THR A 141 -5.78 16.76 16.83
N ASN A 142 -6.00 16.20 15.64
CA ASN A 142 -4.97 15.38 15.01
C ASN A 142 -3.84 16.28 14.46
N PRO A 143 -2.55 15.90 14.62
CA PRO A 143 -1.45 16.68 14.08
C PRO A 143 -1.58 16.93 12.57
N SER A 144 -1.32 18.17 12.16
CA SER A 144 -1.25 18.65 10.78
C SER A 144 0.19 18.95 10.37
N GLU A 145 0.41 19.35 9.12
CA GLU A 145 1.72 19.80 8.64
C GLU A 145 2.28 21.02 9.39
N ASP A 146 1.40 21.78 10.05
CA ASP A 146 1.77 22.95 10.86
C ASP A 146 2.02 22.61 12.33
N SER A 147 1.82 21.35 12.72
CA SER A 147 2.02 20.94 14.10
C SER A 147 3.51 20.91 14.47
N PRO A 148 3.85 21.15 15.75
CA PRO A 148 5.19 20.92 16.25
C PRO A 148 5.69 19.52 15.88
N ARG A 149 6.94 19.43 15.41
CA ARG A 149 7.56 18.17 14.98
C ARG A 149 9.05 18.10 15.30
N GLY A 150 9.54 16.88 15.49
CA GLY A 150 10.94 16.61 15.81
C GLY A 150 11.20 15.14 16.09
N SER A 151 12.45 14.76 16.31
CA SER A 151 12.83 13.38 16.67
C SER A 151 12.41 13.01 18.10
N VAL A 152 12.13 14.00 18.95
CA VAL A 152 11.65 13.81 20.33
C VAL A 152 10.55 14.83 20.61
N ALA A 153 9.44 14.38 21.21
CA ALA A 153 8.42 15.23 21.78
C ALA A 153 8.39 15.06 23.29
N THR A 154 8.41 16.16 24.04
CA THR A 154 8.32 16.13 25.51
C THR A 154 7.17 17.02 25.94
N VAL A 155 6.17 16.43 26.59
CA VAL A 155 4.96 17.12 27.03
C VAL A 155 4.73 16.88 28.51
N THR A 156 4.54 17.96 29.27
CA THR A 156 4.24 17.89 30.70
C THR A 156 2.76 18.24 30.92
N ALA A 157 2.02 17.34 31.58
CA ALA A 157 0.64 17.60 31.94
C ALA A 157 0.54 18.72 33.00
N PRO A 158 -0.49 19.57 32.95
CA PRO A 158 -0.76 20.53 34.01
C PRO A 158 -0.92 19.84 35.38
N ALA A 159 -0.65 20.56 36.47
CA ALA A 159 -0.73 19.99 37.82
C ALA A 159 -2.15 19.54 38.21
N ASN A 160 -3.18 20.15 37.62
CA ASN A 160 -4.59 20.01 37.95
C ASN A 160 -5.45 19.51 36.78
N ALA A 161 -4.85 18.97 35.71
CA ALA A 161 -5.56 18.43 34.56
C ALA A 161 -4.82 17.22 33.97
N LEU A 162 -5.54 16.35 33.27
CA LEU A 162 -4.94 15.27 32.49
C LEU A 162 -4.05 15.84 31.38
N GLY A 163 -2.94 15.17 31.11
CA GLY A 163 -2.17 15.38 29.89
C GLY A 163 -2.76 14.57 28.75
N GLU A 164 -2.82 15.16 27.57
CA GLU A 164 -3.10 14.44 26.32
C GLU A 164 -2.01 14.79 25.31
N ILE A 165 -1.59 13.78 24.56
CA ILE A 165 -0.79 13.96 23.35
C ILE A 165 -1.37 13.10 22.25
N ARG A 166 -1.52 13.67 21.06
CA ARG A 166 -1.74 12.94 19.81
C ARG A 166 -0.54 13.11 18.93
N TRP A 167 -0.14 12.07 18.23
CA TRP A 167 1.01 12.12 17.34
C TRP A 167 0.76 11.43 16.01
N ARG A 168 1.48 11.88 15.00
CA ARG A 168 1.68 11.22 13.71
C ARG A 168 3.17 11.09 13.45
N LEU A 169 3.55 10.06 12.71
CA LEU A 169 4.93 9.82 12.36
C LEU A 169 5.25 10.39 10.97
N ILE A 170 6.46 10.89 10.80
CA ILE A 170 6.99 11.41 9.55
C ILE A 170 8.25 10.59 9.22
N PRO A 171 8.20 9.71 8.21
CA PRO A 171 9.38 8.97 7.77
C PRO A 171 10.39 9.89 7.07
N PRO A 172 11.69 9.49 7.01
CA PRO A 172 12.69 10.23 6.27
C PRO A 172 12.29 10.39 4.80
N GLY A 173 12.29 11.64 4.30
CA GLY A 173 11.99 11.94 2.89
C GLY A 173 10.55 11.69 2.44
N ALA A 174 9.62 11.46 3.38
CA ALA A 174 8.22 11.17 3.09
C ALA A 174 7.28 12.16 3.79
N GLN A 175 6.02 12.18 3.35
CA GLN A 175 4.96 12.94 4.02
C GLN A 175 4.53 12.28 5.34
N MET A 176 3.92 13.08 6.21
CA MET A 176 3.35 12.64 7.47
C MET A 176 2.32 11.51 7.25
N LEU A 177 2.42 10.46 8.05
CA LEU A 177 1.50 9.32 8.01
C LEU A 177 0.10 9.73 8.48
N ARG A 178 -0.94 9.13 7.88
CA ARG A 178 -2.34 9.37 8.29
C ARG A 178 -2.68 8.75 9.64
N ALA A 179 -2.01 7.65 10.00
CA ALA A 179 -2.21 6.94 11.26
C ALA A 179 -1.88 7.84 12.45
N VAL A 180 -2.80 7.89 13.42
CA VAL A 180 -2.67 8.73 14.63
C VAL A 180 -2.47 7.83 15.83
N GLY A 181 -1.41 8.07 16.60
CA GLY A 181 -1.28 7.57 17.97
C GLY A 181 -1.79 8.61 18.96
N SER A 182 -2.23 8.16 20.13
CA SER A 182 -2.63 9.07 21.21
C SER A 182 -2.35 8.45 22.58
N ARG A 183 -2.13 9.31 23.58
CA ARG A 183 -1.97 8.90 24.97
C ARG A 183 -2.47 9.98 25.90
N VAL A 184 -3.16 9.55 26.95
CA VAL A 184 -3.65 10.38 28.05
C VAL A 184 -2.97 9.91 29.34
N TRP A 185 -2.58 10.83 30.23
CA TRP A 185 -1.94 10.53 31.52
C TRP A 185 -2.21 11.58 32.60
#